data_AF-A0A967TWY2-F1
#
_entry.id   AF-A0A967TWY2-F1
#
_cell.length_a   1.000
_cell.length_b   1.000
_cell.length_c   1.000
_cell.angle_alpha   90.00
_cell.angle_beta   90.00
_cell.angle_gamma   90.00
#
_symmetry.space_group_name_H-M   'P 1'
#
loop_
_entity.id
_entity.type
_entity.pdbx_description
1 polymer ?
#
loop_
_entity_poly.entity_id
_entity_poly.type
_entity_poly.pdbx_seq_one_letter_code
_entity_poly.pdbx_strand_id
1 'polypeptide(L)'
;MNNTTIFRMTPRQFFITSLWLGLAFKLLLAVLLPLTTDEAYFLIWARHLDYGFYDHPPMVGWWLAGLLSLADTDWWLRIPAVILST
;
A
#
# COMPACT_ATOMS: atom_id res chain seq x y z
N MET A 1 7.71 -47.31 10.52
CA MET A 1 6.51 -46.50 10.83
C MET A 1 6.93 -45.05 10.73
N ASN A 2 6.89 -44.45 9.53
CA ASN A 2 7.47 -43.12 9.35
C ASN A 2 6.41 -42.20 8.76
N ASN A 3 5.97 -41.26 9.60
CA ASN A 3 4.92 -40.28 9.38
C ASN A 3 5.27 -39.34 8.21
N THR A 4 4.77 -39.62 7.01
CA THR A 4 4.70 -38.63 5.94
C THR A 4 3.36 -37.90 6.04
N THR A 5 3.23 -37.00 7.01
CA THR A 5 2.16 -35.99 7.00
C THR A 5 2.55 -34.93 5.98
N ILE A 6 2.29 -35.22 4.71
CA ILE A 6 2.42 -34.28 3.60
C ILE A 6 1.55 -33.06 3.95
N PHE A 7 2.12 -31.85 3.94
CA PHE A 7 1.42 -30.59 4.25
C PHE A 7 0.13 -30.46 3.43
N ARG A 8 -1.00 -30.90 3.99
CA ARG A 8 -2.33 -30.71 3.41
C ARG A 8 -2.85 -29.36 3.86
N MET A 9 -2.64 -28.34 3.03
CA MET A 9 -3.35 -27.07 3.18
C MET A 9 -4.78 -27.24 2.65
N THR A 10 -5.77 -26.86 3.46
CA THR A 10 -7.15 -26.73 2.99
C THR A 10 -7.25 -25.58 1.96
N PRO A 11 -8.23 -25.59 1.05
CA PRO A 11 -8.42 -24.49 0.09
C PRO A 11 -8.53 -23.12 0.76
N ARG A 12 -9.18 -23.06 1.92
CA ARG A 12 -9.27 -21.84 2.75
C ARG A 12 -7.89 -21.39 3.25
N GLN A 13 -7.06 -22.30 3.76
CA GLN A 13 -5.71 -21.97 4.21
C GLN A 13 -4.85 -21.47 3.04
N PHE A 14 -4.91 -22.15 1.89
CA PHE A 14 -4.18 -21.75 0.69
C PHE A 14 -4.56 -20.33 0.23
N PHE A 15 -5.86 -20.01 0.23
CA PHE A 15 -6.34 -18.67 -0.12
C PHE A 15 -5.82 -17.61 0.86
N ILE A 16 -5.95 -17.85 2.16
CA ILE A 16 -5.49 -16.91 3.20
C ILE A 16 -3.97 -16.73 3.13
N THR A 17 -3.20 -17.80 2.97
CA THR A 17 -1.74 -17.70 2.85
C THR A 17 -1.33 -16.92 1.61
N SER A 18 -2.02 -17.13 0.48
CA SER A 18 -1.74 -16.40 -0.75
C SER A 18 -2.03 -14.91 -0.60
N LEU A 19 -3.12 -14.55 0.08
CA LEU A 19 -3.49 -13.16 0.36
C LEU A 19 -2.44 -12.47 1.25
N TRP A 20 -2.02 -13.12 2.34
CA TRP A 20 -0.98 -12.59 3.22
C TRP A 20 0.38 -12.49 2.53
N LEU A 21 0.75 -13.47 1.70
CA LEU A 21 1.98 -13.43 0.91
C LEU A 21 1.95 -12.27 -0.09
N GLY A 22 0.82 -12.07 -0.78
CA GLY A 22 0.65 -10.94 -1.70
C GLY A 22 0.75 -9.59 -1.00
N LEU A 23 0.11 -9.44 0.16
CA LEU A 23 0.19 -8.22 0.97
C LEU A 23 1.62 -7.95 1.44
N ALA A 24 2.31 -8.96 1.96
CA ALA A 24 3.70 -8.84 2.41
C ALA A 24 4.64 -8.45 1.26
N PHE A 25 4.44 -9.03 0.07
CA PHE A 25 5.20 -8.68 -1.12
C PHE A 25 4.98 -7.22 -1.53
N LYS A 26 3.72 -6.73 -1.54
CA LYS A 26 3.42 -5.31 -1.83
C LYS A 26 4.05 -4.36 -0.82
N LEU A 27 4.02 -4.68 0.48
CA LEU A 27 4.68 -3.88 1.52
C LEU A 27 6.20 -3.82 1.31
N LEU A 28 6.82 -4.94 0.92
CA LEU A 28 8.24 -4.96 0.58
C LEU A 28 8.55 -4.02 -0.60
N LEU A 29 7.74 -4.07 -1.66
CA LEU A 29 7.88 -3.16 -2.80
C LEU A 29 7.69 -1.69 -2.41
N ALA A 30 6.75 -1.40 -1.52
CA ALA A 30 6.49 -0.04 -1.03
C ALA A 30 7.69 0.57 -0.26
N VAL A 31 8.58 -0.27 0.29
CA VAL A 31 9.82 0.17 0.93
C VAL A 31 10.98 0.25 -0.05
N LEU A 32 11.09 -0.71 -0.98
CA LEU A 32 12.26 -0.83 -1.87
C LEU A 32 12.20 0.09 -3.10
N LEU A 33 11.00 0.37 -3.63
CA LEU A 33 10.87 1.15 -4.84
C LEU A 33 11.01 2.65 -4.55
N PRO A 34 11.76 3.39 -5.39
CA PRO A 34 11.83 4.83 -5.26
C PRO A 34 10.47 5.47 -5.51
N LEU A 35 10.31 6.71 -5.05
CA LEU A 35 9.13 7.53 -5.33
C LEU A 35 8.94 7.70 -6.84
N THR A 36 7.74 7.44 -7.33
CA THR A 36 7.37 7.62 -8.73
C THR A 36 6.88 9.04 -9.00
N THR A 37 6.88 9.46 -10.27
CA THR A 37 6.44 10.81 -10.66
C THR A 37 4.99 11.08 -10.26
N ASP A 38 4.10 10.09 -10.42
CA ASP A 38 2.69 10.23 -10.06
C ASP A 38 2.51 10.39 -8.54
N GLU A 39 3.28 9.65 -7.74
CA GLU A 39 3.28 9.80 -6.28
C GLU A 39 3.81 11.18 -5.84
N ALA A 40 4.88 11.64 -6.48
CA ALA A 40 5.44 12.97 -6.22
C ALA A 40 4.43 14.08 -6.51
N TYR A 41 3.66 13.96 -7.60
CA TYR A 41 2.57 14.88 -7.93
C TYR A 41 1.53 14.96 -6.81
N PHE A 42 1.03 13.82 -6.32
CA PHE A 42 0.07 13.79 -5.22
C PHE A 42 0.65 14.30 -3.89
N LEU A 43 1.95 14.10 -3.64
CA LEU A 43 2.61 14.64 -2.44
C LEU A 43 2.78 16.16 -2.48
N ILE A 44 3.07 16.73 -3.65
CA ILE A 44 3.11 18.18 -3.81
C ILE A 44 1.73 18.78 -3.51
N TRP A 45 0.67 18.13 -4.00
CA TRP A 45 -0.71 18.53 -3.68
C TRP A 45 -1.03 18.37 -2.19
N ALA A 46 -0.61 17.28 -1.55
CA ALA A 46 -0.80 17.10 -0.11
C ALA A 46 -0.12 18.21 0.72
N ARG A 47 1.01 18.75 0.23
CA ARG A 47 1.69 19.90 0.84
C ARG A 47 1.02 21.24 0.51
N HIS A 48 0.30 21.34 -0.59
CA HIS A 48 -0.39 22.55 -1.05
C HIS A 48 -1.86 22.24 -1.30
N LEU A 49 -2.59 22.03 -0.20
CA LEU A 49 -3.98 21.60 -0.24
C LEU A 49 -4.86 22.59 -1.03
N ASP A 50 -5.63 22.04 -1.95
CA ASP A 50 -6.62 22.74 -2.75
C ASP A 50 -7.86 21.86 -2.94
N TYR A 51 -8.98 22.45 -3.36
CA TYR A 51 -10.26 21.77 -3.61
C TYR A 51 -10.27 20.96 -4.92
N GLY A 52 -9.21 21.03 -5.72
CA GLY A 52 -8.99 20.22 -6.92
C GLY A 52 -7.60 20.53 -7.49
N PHE A 53 -6.92 19.54 -8.05
CA PHE A 53 -5.57 19.73 -8.62
C PHE A 53 -5.52 19.19 -10.03
N TYR A 54 -5.36 20.12 -10.97
CA TYR A 54 -5.29 19.99 -12.44
C TYR A 54 -6.36 19.09 -13.10
N ASP A 55 -6.41 17.82 -12.74
CA ASP A 55 -7.21 16.77 -13.37
C ASP A 55 -8.10 15.95 -12.40
N HIS A 56 -7.98 16.11 -11.07
CA HIS A 56 -8.62 15.21 -10.08
C HIS A 56 -9.32 15.91 -8.90
N PRO A 57 -10.38 15.31 -8.32
CA PRO A 57 -11.05 15.77 -7.10
C PRO A 57 -10.18 15.58 -5.84
N PRO A 58 -10.42 16.33 -4.76
CA PRO A 58 -9.42 16.64 -3.72
C PRO A 58 -8.98 15.50 -2.80
N MET A 59 -9.70 14.38 -2.84
CA MET A 59 -9.65 13.39 -1.77
C MET A 59 -8.26 12.78 -1.56
N VAL A 60 -7.49 12.55 -2.62
CA VAL A 60 -6.16 11.92 -2.52
C VAL A 60 -5.15 12.85 -1.82
N GLY A 61 -5.10 14.12 -2.24
CA GLY A 61 -4.21 15.12 -1.63
C GLY A 61 -4.54 15.34 -0.14
N TRP A 62 -5.83 15.40 0.20
CA TRP A 62 -6.27 15.61 1.59
C TRP A 62 -5.94 14.41 2.49
N TRP A 63 -6.11 13.20 1.97
CA TRP A 63 -5.75 11.99 2.69
C TRP A 63 -4.24 11.91 2.95
N LEU A 64 -3.44 12.21 1.92
CA LEU A 64 -1.98 12.24 2.04
C LEU A 64 -1.50 13.36 2.97
N ALA A 65 -2.18 14.50 3.04
CA ALA A 65 -1.84 15.56 3.98
C ALA A 65 -2.03 15.12 5.44
N GLY A 66 -3.11 14.38 5.71
CA GLY A 66 -3.31 13.73 7.01
C GLY A 66 -2.18 12.76 7.35
N LEU A 67 -1.73 11.94 6.40
CA LEU A 67 -0.64 10.99 6.61
C LEU A 67 0.72 11.68 6.80
N LEU A 68 1.00 12.74 6.03
CA LEU A 68 2.20 13.56 6.15
C LEU A 68 2.32 14.21 7.53
N SER A 69 1.20 14.54 8.17
CA SER A 69 1.21 15.08 9.54
C SER A 69 1.77 14.09 10.59
N LEU A 70 1.80 12.79 10.28
CA LEU A 70 2.30 11.74 11.17
C LEU A 70 3.72 11.30 10.79
N ALA A 71 4.01 11.13 9.50
CA ALA A 71 5.35 10.79 9.01
C ALA A 71 5.53 11.17 7.53
N ASP A 72 6.71 11.70 7.20
CA ASP A 72 7.14 11.97 5.82
C ASP A 72 8.07 10.84 5.34
N THR A 73 7.49 9.66 5.10
CA THR A 73 8.22 8.49 4.55
C THR A 73 7.39 7.78 3.49
N ASP A 74 8.01 7.41 2.38
CA ASP A 74 7.33 6.86 1.19
C ASP A 74 6.47 5.62 1.52
N TRP A 75 7.02 4.68 2.28
CA TRP A 75 6.31 3.45 2.63
C TRP A 75 5.06 3.70 3.48
N TRP A 76 5.10 4.70 4.38
CA TRP A 76 3.97 5.11 5.21
C TRP A 76 2.84 5.71 4.36
N LEU A 77 3.22 6.59 3.43
CA LEU A 77 2.30 7.26 2.51
C LEU A 77 1.63 6.27 1.54
N ARG A 78 2.28 5.13 1.27
CA ARG A 78 1.78 4.04 0.43
C ARG A 78 0.85 3.05 1.16
N ILE A 79 0.81 3.02 2.50
CA ILE A 79 0.01 2.05 3.28
C ILE A 79 -1.47 1.97 2.82
N PRO A 80 -2.20 3.09 2.67
CA PRO A 80 -3.60 3.03 2.28
C PRO A 80 -3.79 2.37 0.90
N ALA A 81 -2.93 2.71 -0.06
CA ALA A 81 -2.96 2.13 -1.41
C ALA A 81 -2.62 0.62 -1.37
N VAL A 82 -1.63 0.23 -0.57
CA VAL A 82 -1.24 -1.18 -0.41
C VAL A 82 -2.37 -1.99 0.20
N ILE A 83 -3.03 -1.49 1.25
CA ILE A 83 -4.12 -2.19 1.93
C ILE A 83 -5.37 -2.27 1.05
N LEU A 84 -5.80 -1.17 0.44
CA LEU A 84 -7.05 -1.10 -0.32
C LEU A 84 -6.99 -1.80 -1.68
N SER A 85 -5.80 -2.06 -2.21
CA SER A 85 -5.61 -2.77 -3.48
C SER A 85 -5.59 -4.30 -3.34
N THR A 86 -5.89 -4.83 -2.16
CA THR A 86 -5.82 -6.27 -1.81
C THR A 86 -7.17 -6.95 -1.98
#